data_AF-A0A927AXF5-F1
#
_entry.id   AF-A0A927AXF5-F1
#
_cell.length_a   1.000
_cell.length_b   1.000
_cell.length_c   1.000
_cell.angle_alpha   90.00
_cell.angle_beta   90.00
_cell.angle_gamma   90.00
#
_symmetry.space_group_name_H-M   'P 1'
#
loop_
_entity.id
_entity.type
_entity.pdbx_description
1 polymer ?
#
loop_
_entity_poly.entity_id
_entity_poly.type
_entity_poly.pdbx_seq_one_letter_code
_entity_poly.pdbx_strand_id
1 'polypeptide(L)'
;MHYNLAGKPNRWGSPATLLILPFIVFFVISISWAAEKAHPDFMNFPGPRTPENVSRQLGNIRLMGSTIRVFLTGMFLIIQSQSIWAKYYNHDQLIGWTLPVLLFFLFLLIGFFVRRSYKLIPRQ
;
A
#
# COMPACT_ATOMS: atom_id res chain seq x y z
N MET A 1 -6.59 17.02 -8.92
CA MET A 1 -5.34 17.81 -8.84
C MET A 1 -4.28 17.03 -9.60
N HIS A 2 -3.57 17.63 -10.55
CA HIS A 2 -2.43 16.99 -11.18
C HIS A 2 -1.16 17.62 -10.63
N TYR A 3 -0.22 16.78 -10.20
CA TYR A 3 1.10 17.20 -9.76
C TYR A 3 2.11 16.85 -10.86
N ASN A 4 3.06 17.74 -11.13
CA ASN A 4 4.19 17.40 -11.99
C ASN A 4 5.20 16.50 -11.25
N LEU A 5 6.25 16.05 -11.95
CA LEU A 5 7.30 15.21 -11.35
C LEU A 5 8.05 15.89 -10.18
N ALA A 6 7.91 17.21 -10.02
CA ALA A 6 8.47 17.98 -8.92
C ALA A 6 7.47 18.17 -7.76
N GLY A 7 6.28 17.55 -7.81
CA GLY A 7 5.28 17.66 -6.75
C GLY A 7 4.51 18.98 -6.72
N LYS A 8 4.60 19.80 -7.79
CA LYS A 8 3.85 21.06 -7.91
C LYS A 8 2.47 20.85 -8.54
N PRO A 9 1.39 21.41 -7.99
CA PRO A 9 0.06 21.31 -8.58
C PRO A 9 0.01 22.17 -9.84
N ASN A 10 -0.32 21.55 -10.98
CA ASN A 10 -0.54 22.28 -12.24
C ASN A 10 -1.95 22.92 -12.30
N ARG A 11 -2.87 22.47 -11.44
CA ARG A 11 -4.25 22.95 -11.32
C ARG A 11 -4.87 22.49 -10.00
N TRP A 12 -5.35 23.45 -9.21
CA TRP A 12 -6.23 23.17 -8.06
C TRP A 12 -7.63 22.83 -8.61
N GLY A 13 -8.07 21.59 -8.42
CA GLY A 13 -9.41 21.18 -8.84
C GLY A 13 -10.51 21.76 -7.93
N SER A 14 -11.78 21.49 -8.25
CA SER A 14 -12.90 21.83 -7.35
C SER A 14 -12.72 21.15 -5.98
N PRO A 15 -13.36 21.64 -4.90
CA PRO A 15 -13.29 21.00 -3.58
C PRO A 15 -13.63 19.49 -3.61
N ALA A 16 -14.54 19.09 -4.50
CA ALA A 16 -14.89 17.67 -4.72
C ALA A 16 -13.69 16.81 -5.16
N THR A 17 -12.66 17.40 -5.79
CA THR A 17 -11.44 16.67 -6.15
C THR A 17 -10.62 16.20 -4.96
N LEU A 18 -10.88 16.71 -3.74
CA LEU A 18 -10.26 16.17 -2.52
C LEU A 18 -10.81 14.79 -2.14
N LEU A 19 -12.01 14.43 -2.59
CA LEU A 19 -12.64 13.13 -2.29
C LEU A 19 -12.12 11.99 -3.17
N ILE A 20 -11.39 12.31 -4.25
CA ILE A 20 -10.89 11.28 -5.17
C ILE A 20 -9.87 10.36 -4.51
N LEU A 21 -9.00 10.89 -3.64
CA LEU A 21 -7.97 10.10 -2.94
C LEU A 21 -8.58 9.14 -1.90
N PRO A 22 -9.55 9.57 -1.06
CA PRO A 22 -10.36 8.68 -0.22
C PRO A 22 -11.08 7.58 -1.02
N PHE A 23 -11.64 7.93 -2.18
CA PHE A 23 -12.30 6.95 -3.04
C PHE A 23 -11.31 5.92 -3.61
N ILE A 24 -10.14 6.37 -4.08
CA ILE A 24 -9.08 5.48 -4.59
C ILE A 24 -8.62 4.53 -3.49
N VAL A 25 -8.31 5.04 -2.28
CA VAL A 25 -7.85 4.14 -1.20
C VAL A 25 -8.94 3.16 -0.80
N PHE A 26 -10.21 3.59 -0.72
CA PHE A 26 -11.33 2.68 -0.47
C PHE A 26 -11.39 1.56 -1.51
N PHE A 27 -11.29 1.90 -2.79
CA PHE A 27 -11.32 0.92 -3.88
C PHE A 27 -10.13 -0.05 -3.83
N VAL A 28 -8.91 0.45 -3.63
CA VAL A 28 -7.70 -0.37 -3.52
C VAL A 28 -7.78 -1.33 -2.32
N ILE A 29 -8.24 -0.84 -1.17
CA ILE A 29 -8.45 -1.64 0.03
C ILE A 29 -9.51 -2.73 -0.22
N SER A 30 -10.59 -2.39 -0.92
CA SER A 30 -11.66 -3.33 -1.26
C SER A 30 -11.16 -4.45 -2.18
N ILE A 31 -10.37 -4.13 -3.20
CA ILE A 31 -9.72 -5.14 -4.06
C ILE A 31 -8.77 -6.01 -3.24
N SER A 32 -7.97 -5.42 -2.34
CA SER A 32 -7.07 -6.17 -1.46
C SER A 32 -7.83 -7.17 -0.59
N TRP A 33 -8.97 -6.77 -0.02
CA TRP A 33 -9.86 -7.66 0.74
C TRP A 33 -10.44 -8.79 -0.11
N ALA A 34 -10.85 -8.49 -1.35
CA ALA A 34 -11.34 -9.51 -2.27
C ALA A 34 -10.23 -10.52 -2.61
N ALA A 35 -9.00 -10.06 -2.82
CA ALA A 35 -7.86 -10.91 -3.16
C ALA A 35 -7.51 -11.91 -2.05
N GLU A 36 -7.73 -11.59 -0.77
CA GLU A 36 -7.50 -12.53 0.35
C GLU A 36 -8.45 -13.74 0.36
N LYS A 37 -9.57 -13.65 -0.36
CA LYS A 37 -10.53 -14.77 -0.50
C LYS A 37 -10.16 -15.71 -1.64
N ALA A 38 -9.13 -15.42 -2.42
CA ALA A 38 -8.69 -16.28 -3.51
C ALA A 38 -8.22 -17.66 -2.99
N HIS A 39 -8.46 -18.70 -3.78
CA HIS A 39 -7.99 -20.05 -3.45
C HIS A 39 -6.46 -20.09 -3.38
N PRO A 40 -5.84 -20.88 -2.45
CA PRO A 40 -4.39 -20.96 -2.32
C PRO A 40 -3.66 -21.36 -3.61
N ASP A 41 -4.32 -22.05 -4.53
CA ASP A 41 -3.76 -22.47 -5.83
C ASP A 41 -3.49 -21.32 -6.79
N PHE A 42 -4.13 -20.17 -6.57
CA PHE A 42 -3.83 -18.95 -7.31
C PHE A 42 -2.70 -18.12 -6.65
N MET A 43 -2.14 -18.59 -5.53
CA MET A 43 -1.11 -17.89 -4.77
C MET A 43 0.27 -18.50 -4.99
N ASN A 44 1.23 -17.63 -5.27
CA ASN A 44 2.65 -17.96 -5.40
C ASN A 44 3.35 -17.81 -4.04
N PHE A 45 3.97 -18.88 -3.56
CA PHE A 45 4.79 -18.90 -2.34
C PHE A 45 5.86 -19.99 -2.46
N PRO A 46 7.00 -19.86 -1.75
CA PRO A 46 8.12 -20.78 -1.90
C PRO A 46 7.91 -22.11 -1.16
N GLY A 47 8.63 -23.14 -1.62
CA GLY A 47 8.68 -24.47 -1.02
C GLY A 47 7.59 -25.42 -1.49
N PRO A 48 7.64 -26.70 -1.06
CA PRO A 48 6.65 -27.71 -1.44
C PRO A 48 5.25 -27.36 -0.95
N ARG A 49 4.21 -27.72 -1.70
CA ARG A 49 2.80 -27.47 -1.34
C ARG A 49 2.26 -28.53 -0.38
N THR A 50 2.96 -28.75 0.74
CA THR A 50 2.43 -29.58 1.85
C THR A 50 1.34 -28.82 2.62
N PRO A 51 0.36 -29.49 3.25
CA PRO A 51 -0.68 -28.82 4.03
C PRO A 51 -0.11 -27.87 5.11
N GLU A 52 1.01 -28.25 5.73
CA GLU A 52 1.70 -27.43 6.72
C GLU A 52 2.30 -26.15 6.11
N ASN A 53 3.05 -26.25 4.99
CA ASN A 53 3.62 -25.07 4.34
C ASN A 53 2.51 -24.15 3.82
N VAL A 54 1.48 -24.70 3.17
CA VAL A 54 0.33 -23.94 2.68
C VAL A 54 -0.30 -23.12 3.81
N SER A 55 -0.58 -23.75 4.96
CA SER A 55 -1.16 -23.07 6.12
C SER A 55 -0.28 -21.91 6.63
N ARG A 56 1.04 -22.13 6.77
CA ARG A 56 1.99 -21.09 7.20
C ARG A 56 2.08 -19.93 6.22
N GLN A 57 2.11 -20.22 4.92
CA GLN A 57 2.20 -19.21 3.87
C GLN A 57 0.93 -18.39 3.78
N LEU A 58 -0.25 -18.99 3.89
CA LEU A 58 -1.52 -18.27 3.94
C LEU A 58 -1.59 -17.32 5.14
N GLY A 59 -1.11 -17.75 6.31
CA GLY A 59 -0.98 -16.87 7.47
C GLY A 59 -0.07 -15.66 7.20
N ASN A 60 1.07 -15.89 6.55
CA ASN A 60 2.00 -14.82 6.18
C ASN A 60 1.41 -13.86 5.13
N ILE A 61 0.71 -14.38 4.12
CA ILE A 61 0.06 -13.59 3.07
C ILE A 61 -1.05 -12.71 3.65
N ARG A 62 -1.91 -13.26 4.53
CA ARG A 62 -2.97 -12.49 5.21
C ARG A 62 -2.40 -11.40 6.11
N LEU A 63 -1.33 -11.70 6.85
CA LEU A 63 -0.66 -10.71 7.68
C LEU A 63 0.02 -9.63 6.82
N MET A 64 0.65 -10.00 5.70
CA MET A 64 1.21 -9.04 4.75
C MET A 64 0.12 -8.14 4.19
N GLY A 65 -1.00 -8.72 3.74
CA GLY A 65 -2.15 -8.00 3.19
C GLY A 65 -2.71 -6.98 4.18
N SER A 66 -2.98 -7.38 5.42
CA SER A 66 -3.48 -6.47 6.45
C SER A 66 -2.48 -5.36 6.79
N THR A 67 -1.18 -5.67 6.86
CA THR A 67 -0.14 -4.66 7.13
C THR A 67 -0.02 -3.66 5.97
N ILE A 68 -0.06 -4.12 4.71
CA ILE A 68 -0.06 -3.25 3.53
C ILE A 68 -1.31 -2.35 3.54
N ARG A 69 -2.49 -2.87 3.88
CA ARG A 69 -3.72 -2.07 3.96
C ARG A 69 -3.62 -0.92 4.96
N VAL A 70 -3.09 -1.19 6.15
CA VAL A 70 -2.87 -0.16 7.17
C VAL A 70 -1.87 0.88 6.67
N PHE A 71 -0.76 0.42 6.09
CA PHE A 71 0.27 1.32 5.54
C PHE A 71 -0.28 2.20 4.41
N LEU A 72 -1.00 1.63 3.44
CA LEU A 72 -1.62 2.38 2.34
C LEU A 72 -2.64 3.40 2.86
N THR A 73 -3.48 3.02 3.84
CA THR A 73 -4.43 3.96 4.45
C THR A 73 -3.70 5.15 5.09
N GLY A 74 -2.64 4.89 5.86
CA GLY A 74 -1.80 5.94 6.44
C GLY A 74 -1.09 6.81 5.39
N MET A 75 -0.57 6.19 4.33
CA MET A 75 0.08 6.87 3.21
C MET A 75 -0.87 7.86 2.53
N PHE A 76 -2.09 7.42 2.20
CA PHE A 76 -3.11 8.27 1.61
C PHE A 76 -3.55 9.39 2.56
N LEU A 77 -3.68 9.09 3.86
CA LEU A 77 -3.98 10.10 4.87
C LEU A 77 -2.91 11.20 4.92
N ILE A 78 -1.62 10.83 4.94
CA ILE A 78 -0.50 11.78 4.92
C ILE A 78 -0.54 12.67 3.68
N ILE A 79 -0.71 12.07 2.49
CA ILE A 79 -0.78 12.81 1.21
C ILE A 79 -1.97 13.78 1.21
N GLN A 80 -3.11 13.34 1.73
CA GLN A 80 -4.31 14.17 1.86
C GLN A 80 -4.11 15.34 2.81
N SER A 81 -3.55 15.08 4.00
CA SER A 81 -3.25 16.12 4.99
C SER A 81 -2.27 17.15 4.43
N GLN A 82 -1.21 16.71 3.75
CA GLN A 82 -0.26 17.64 3.11
C GLN A 82 -0.91 18.44 1.98
N SER A 83 -1.81 17.84 1.19
CA SER A 83 -2.53 18.55 0.13
C SER A 83 -3.45 19.65 0.70
N ILE A 84 -4.12 19.38 1.82
CA ILE A 84 -4.96 20.36 2.53
C ILE A 84 -4.08 21.48 3.12
N TRP A 85 -2.98 21.11 3.78
CA TRP A 85 -2.03 22.08 4.36
C TRP A 85 -1.40 22.98 3.30
N ALA A 86 -0.97 22.40 2.17
CA ALA A 86 -0.37 23.15 1.08
C ALA A 86 -1.32 24.23 0.56
N LYS A 87 -2.60 23.88 0.38
CA LYS A 87 -3.64 24.84 0.00
C LYS A 87 -3.88 25.90 1.07
N TYR A 88 -3.96 25.53 2.34
CA TYR A 88 -4.27 26.45 3.43
C TYR A 88 -3.17 27.52 3.63
N TYR A 89 -1.90 27.11 3.50
CA TYR A 89 -0.74 28.00 3.68
C TYR A 89 -0.20 28.59 2.38
N ASN A 90 -0.92 28.47 1.25
CA ASN A 90 -0.46 28.89 -0.08
C ASN A 90 0.93 28.35 -0.45
N HIS A 91 1.24 27.12 -0.03
CA HIS A 91 2.43 26.43 -0.49
C HIS A 91 2.16 25.75 -1.84
N ASP A 92 3.07 25.96 -2.79
CA ASP A 92 2.95 25.43 -4.15
C ASP A 92 3.40 23.97 -4.31
N GLN A 93 3.66 23.24 -3.22
CA GLN A 93 4.19 21.88 -3.33
C GLN A 93 3.89 21.00 -2.11
N LEU A 94 3.68 19.71 -2.38
CA LEU A 94 3.86 18.64 -1.39
C LEU A 94 5.32 18.63 -0.91
N ILE A 95 5.59 18.11 0.29
CA ILE A 95 6.98 17.90 0.71
C ILE A 95 7.61 16.92 -0.28
N GLY A 96 8.62 17.35 -1.04
CA GLY A 96 9.13 16.61 -2.22
C GLY A 96 9.62 15.19 -1.92
N TRP A 97 10.05 14.92 -0.69
CA TRP A 97 10.50 13.60 -0.24
C TRP A 97 9.38 12.67 0.26
N THR A 98 8.15 13.16 0.40
CA THR A 98 7.02 12.37 0.94
C THR A 98 6.79 11.09 0.12
N LEU A 99 6.66 11.21 -1.21
CA LEU A 99 6.40 10.05 -2.06
C LEU A 99 7.58 9.06 -2.11
N PRO A 100 8.83 9.50 -2.37
CA PRO A 100 9.99 8.60 -2.33
C PRO A 100 10.11 7.83 -1.01
N VAL A 101 9.93 8.50 0.13
CA VAL A 101 10.04 7.87 1.46
C VAL A 101 8.92 6.85 1.68
N LEU A 102 7.68 7.21 1.36
CA LEU A 102 6.54 6.30 1.53
C LEU A 102 6.67 5.06 0.64
N LEU A 103 7.13 5.22 -0.60
CA LEU A 103 7.40 4.10 -1.50
C LEU A 103 8.55 3.22 -0.99
N PHE A 104 9.63 3.83 -0.50
CA PHE A 104 10.74 3.08 0.10
C PHE A 104 10.26 2.19 1.26
N PHE A 105 9.45 2.72 2.17
CA PHE A 105 8.88 1.94 3.27
C PHE A 105 7.92 0.84 2.79
N LEU A 106 7.12 1.10 1.75
CA LEU A 106 6.27 0.08 1.15
C LEU A 106 7.11 -1.10 0.60
N PHE A 107 8.18 -0.81 -0.14
CA PHE A 107 9.08 -1.84 -0.66
C PHE A 107 9.81 -2.59 0.45
N LEU A 108 10.27 -1.89 1.50
CA LEU A 108 10.86 -2.54 2.67
C LEU A 108 9.90 -3.51 3.36
N LEU A 109 8.63 -3.09 3.53
CA LEU A 109 7.59 -3.92 4.13
C LEU A 109 7.34 -5.17 3.28
N ILE A 110 7.17 -5.02 1.96
CA ILE A 110 7.02 -6.15 1.04
C ILE A 110 8.24 -7.07 1.11
N GLY A 111 9.45 -6.52 1.02
CA GLY A 111 10.70 -7.26 1.10
C GLY A 111 10.84 -8.04 2.41
N PHE A 112 10.41 -7.47 3.53
CA PHE A 112 10.37 -8.16 4.83
C PHE A 112 9.47 -9.40 4.79
N PHE A 113 8.24 -9.29 4.27
CA PHE A 113 7.29 -10.40 4.18
C PHE A 113 7.71 -11.48 3.17
N VAL A 114 8.32 -11.06 2.05
CA VAL A 114 8.92 -11.98 1.08
C VAL A 114 10.07 -12.74 1.74
N ARG A 115 11.01 -12.07 2.41
CA ARG A 115 12.09 -12.76 3.13
C ARG A 115 11.54 -13.71 4.21
N ARG A 116 10.47 -13.31 4.90
CA ARG A 116 9.81 -14.14 5.91
C ARG A 116 9.18 -15.39 5.30
N SER A 117 8.64 -15.34 4.07
CA SER A 117 8.04 -16.50 3.41
C SER A 117 9.05 -17.64 3.22
N TYR A 118 10.30 -17.32 2.84
CA TYR A 118 11.38 -18.30 2.73
C TYR A 118 11.78 -18.91 4.09
N LYS A 119 11.67 -18.16 5.18
CA LYS A 119 11.96 -18.67 6.54
C LYS A 119 10.87 -19.59 7.08
N LEU A 120 9.65 -19.52 6.53
CA LEU A 120 8.51 -20.31 6.99
C LEU A 120 8.43 -21.70 6.36
N ILE A 121 9.26 -21.99 5.34
CA ILE A 121 9.32 -23.29 4.69
C ILE A 121 9.67 -24.35 5.76
N PRO A 122 8.81 -25.38 5.98
CA PRO A 122 9.12 -26.46 6.90
C PRO A 122 10.43 -27.15 6.52
N ARG A 123 11.26 -27.47 7.52
CA ARG A 123 12.42 -28.35 7.32
C ARG A 123 11.87 -29.78 7.20
N GLN A 124 12.27 -30.48 6.14
CA GLN A 124 11.98 -31.89 5.94
C GLN A 124 12.88 -32.74 6.83
#